data_AF-A0A673MXK2-F1
#
_entry.id   AF-A0A673MXK2-F1
#
_cell.length_a   1.000
_cell.length_b   1.000
_cell.length_c   1.000
_cell.angle_alpha   90.00
_cell.angle_beta   90.00
_cell.angle_gamma   90.00
#
_symmetry.space_group_name_H-M   'P 1'
#
loop_
_entity.id
_entity.type
_entity.pdbx_description
1 polymer ?
#
loop_
_entity_poly.entity_id
_entity_poly.type
_entity_poly.pdbx_seq_one_letter_code
_entity_poly.pdbx_strand_id
1 'polypeptide(L)'
;MKGLRSAITDTPEINLARENTKNVSDVQYRESVGSGTAVTDTPEMERVRRNQRNISDVSLLIHIFIIIILLLLQAKYKKAVDPVSVGVTPELERVKQNQQNISTNV
;
A
#
# COMPACT_ATOMS: atom_id res chain seq x y z
N MET A 1 18.34 77.05 -8.91
CA MET A 1 18.81 76.00 -7.97
C MET A 1 18.43 74.60 -8.48
N LYS A 2 19.05 74.10 -9.55
CA LYS A 2 18.79 72.75 -10.11
C LYS A 2 20.04 71.86 -10.21
N GLY A 3 21.23 72.33 -9.82
CA GLY A 3 22.49 71.58 -9.94
C GLY A 3 22.88 70.74 -8.71
N LEU A 4 22.33 71.02 -7.53
CA LEU A 4 22.81 70.39 -6.29
C LEU A 4 22.26 68.97 -6.06
N ARG A 5 21.08 68.66 -6.62
CA ARG A 5 20.45 67.34 -6.45
C ARG A 5 21.09 66.24 -7.31
N SER A 6 21.59 66.59 -8.51
CA SER A 6 22.28 65.64 -9.40
C SER A 6 23.65 65.25 -8.83
N ALA A 7 24.41 66.23 -8.33
CA ALA A 7 25.75 65.97 -7.81
C ALA A 7 25.75 65.07 -6.57
N ILE A 8 24.69 65.11 -5.74
CA ILE A 8 24.56 64.24 -4.57
C ILE A 8 24.31 62.79 -5.01
N THR A 9 23.46 62.57 -6.02
CA THR A 9 23.13 61.21 -6.47
C THR A 9 24.27 60.48 -7.17
N ASP A 10 25.27 61.22 -7.66
CA ASP A 10 26.38 60.69 -8.45
C ASP A 10 27.65 60.46 -7.62
N THR A 11 27.57 60.60 -6.29
CA THR A 11 28.67 60.23 -5.39
C THR A 11 28.92 58.72 -5.42
N PRO A 12 30.20 58.27 -5.36
CA PRO A 12 30.54 56.85 -5.36
C PRO A 12 29.78 56.04 -4.30
N GLU A 13 29.59 56.64 -3.12
CA GLU A 13 28.93 56.02 -1.98
C GLU A 13 27.43 55.79 -2.23
N ILE A 14 26.74 56.74 -2.88
CA ILE A 14 25.31 56.61 -3.20
C ILE A 14 25.08 55.59 -4.33
N ASN A 15 26.01 55.51 -5.29
CA ASN A 15 25.96 54.50 -6.34
C ASN A 15 26.16 53.09 -5.75
N LEU A 16 27.15 52.92 -4.87
CA LEU A 16 27.38 51.67 -4.14
C LEU A 16 26.18 51.26 -3.28
N ALA A 17 25.61 52.19 -2.53
CA ALA A 17 24.43 51.92 -1.70
C ALA A 17 23.22 51.52 -2.57
N ARG A 18 23.04 52.14 -3.74
CA ARG A 18 21.98 51.81 -4.69
C ARG A 18 22.18 50.43 -5.32
N GLU A 19 23.39 50.08 -5.72
CA GLU A 19 23.69 48.74 -6.25
C GLU A 19 23.53 47.66 -5.18
N ASN A 20 24.02 47.89 -3.97
CA ASN A 20 23.82 46.96 -2.85
C ASN A 20 22.34 46.82 -2.50
N THR A 21 21.57 47.91 -2.51
CA THR A 21 20.12 47.85 -2.28
C THR A 21 19.43 47.05 -3.39
N LYS A 22 19.80 47.25 -4.66
CA LYS A 22 19.28 46.44 -5.77
C LYS A 22 19.61 44.97 -5.59
N ASN A 23 20.87 44.64 -5.31
CA ASN A 23 21.34 43.26 -5.12
C ASN A 23 20.66 42.57 -3.91
N VAL A 24 20.42 43.31 -2.83
CA VAL A 24 19.71 42.81 -1.64
C VAL A 24 18.20 42.73 -1.86
N SER A 25 17.63 43.63 -2.67
CA SER A 25 16.19 43.64 -2.98
C SER A 25 15.80 42.63 -4.06
N ASP A 26 16.75 42.15 -4.86
CA ASP A 26 16.53 41.13 -5.89
C ASP A 26 16.46 39.71 -5.31
N VAL A 27 15.96 39.59 -4.07
CA VAL A 27 15.50 38.30 -3.54
C VAL A 27 14.29 37.90 -4.35
N GLN A 28 14.55 37.13 -5.41
CA GLN A 28 13.59 36.44 -6.25
C GLN A 28 12.81 35.42 -5.40
N TYR A 29 11.85 35.87 -4.59
CA TYR A 29 10.97 35.01 -3.78
C TYR A 29 9.95 34.24 -4.64
N ARG A 30 10.10 34.29 -5.97
CA ARG A 30 9.18 33.76 -6.96
C ARG A 30 9.91 32.97 -8.05
N GLU A 31 10.99 32.28 -7.71
CA GLU A 31 11.28 31.07 -8.47
C GLU A 31 10.05 30.17 -8.25
N SER A 32 9.25 30.01 -9.31
CA SER A 32 8.14 29.06 -9.29
C SER A 32 8.73 27.75 -8.80
N VAL A 33 8.21 27.21 -7.70
CA VAL A 33 8.52 25.85 -7.25
C VAL A 33 8.48 24.95 -8.49
N GLY A 34 9.66 24.61 -9.01
CA GLY A 34 9.78 23.82 -10.23
C GLY A 34 8.93 22.58 -10.00
N SER A 35 8.12 22.20 -10.99
CA SER A 35 7.23 21.05 -10.90
C SER A 35 8.03 19.89 -10.31
N GLY A 36 7.77 19.57 -9.04
CA GLY A 36 8.60 18.65 -8.30
C GLY A 36 8.49 17.29 -8.97
N THR A 37 9.50 16.90 -9.73
CA THR A 37 9.59 15.53 -10.21
C THR A 37 9.65 14.68 -8.97
N ALA A 38 8.63 13.85 -8.72
CA ALA A 38 8.66 12.90 -7.61
C ALA A 38 9.95 12.08 -7.77
N VAL A 39 10.94 12.32 -6.92
CA VAL A 39 12.22 11.61 -6.97
C VAL A 39 11.92 10.19 -6.49
N THR A 40 11.66 9.30 -7.44
CA THR A 40 11.29 7.90 -7.20
C THR A 40 12.40 7.09 -6.53
N ASP A 41 13.63 7.59 -6.59
CA ASP A 41 14.84 6.83 -6.30
C ASP A 41 15.74 7.55 -5.28
N THR A 42 15.14 8.05 -4.20
CA THR A 42 15.92 8.41 -3.01
C THR A 42 16.37 7.14 -2.27
N PRO A 43 17.53 7.14 -1.59
CA PRO A 43 17.95 6.04 -0.74
C PRO A 43 16.89 5.65 0.31
N GLU A 44 16.13 6.62 0.80
CA GLU A 44 14.99 6.44 1.70
C GLU A 44 13.88 5.62 1.04
N MET A 45 13.52 5.95 -0.20
CA MET A 45 12.49 5.22 -0.95
C MET A 45 12.89 3.77 -1.23
N GLU A 46 14.17 3.52 -1.51
CA GLU A 46 14.68 2.15 -1.65
C GLU A 46 14.59 1.36 -0.35
N ARG A 47 14.92 1.98 0.79
CA ARG A 47 14.81 1.36 2.11
C ARG A 47 13.36 1.00 2.41
N VAL A 48 12.42 1.90 2.14
CA VAL A 48 10.98 1.66 2.30
C VAL A 48 10.53 0.51 1.41
N ARG A 49 10.93 0.48 0.14
CA ARG A 49 10.56 -0.59 -0.81
C ARG A 49 11.11 -1.95 -0.38
N ARG A 50 12.36 -2.02 0.10
CA ARG A 50 12.97 -3.24 0.66
C ARG A 50 12.24 -3.71 1.92
N ASN A 51 11.93 -2.79 2.85
CA ASN A 51 11.19 -3.12 4.06
C ASN A 51 9.76 -3.59 3.76
N GLN A 52 9.06 -2.94 2.83
CA GLN A 52 7.74 -3.40 2.37
C GLN A 52 7.79 -4.83 1.84
N ARG A 53 8.79 -5.16 1.00
CA ARG A 53 8.97 -6.54 0.48
C ARG A 53 9.26 -7.53 1.61
N ASN A 54 10.17 -7.21 2.51
CA ASN A 54 10.50 -8.09 3.64
C ASN A 54 9.26 -8.36 4.52
N ILE A 55 8.46 -7.32 4.80
CA ILE A 55 7.21 -7.46 5.56
C ILE A 55 6.20 -8.30 4.80
N SER A 56 6.02 -8.07 3.50
CA SER A 56 5.07 -8.85 2.69
C SER A 56 5.48 -10.32 2.60
N ASP A 57 6.79 -10.61 2.47
CA ASP A 57 7.31 -11.97 2.35
C ASP A 57 7.12 -12.74 3.65
N VAL A 58 7.42 -12.11 4.80
CA VAL A 58 7.17 -12.71 6.12
C VAL A 58 5.68 -12.94 6.34
N SER A 59 4.84 -11.96 5.98
CA SER A 59 3.38 -12.09 6.07
C SER A 59 2.90 -13.25 5.21
N LEU A 60 3.35 -13.36 3.96
CA LEU A 60 2.99 -14.45 3.05
C LEU A 60 3.40 -15.81 3.63
N LEU A 61 4.62 -15.93 4.16
CA LEU A 61 5.12 -17.16 4.76
C LEU A 61 4.27 -17.58 5.97
N ILE A 62 3.91 -16.62 6.84
CA ILE A 62 3.03 -16.87 7.99
C ILE A 62 1.65 -17.36 7.49
N HIS A 63 1.07 -16.70 6.48
CA HIS A 63 -0.21 -17.13 5.91
C HIS A 63 -0.14 -18.54 5.33
N ILE A 64 0.91 -18.86 4.56
CA ILE A 64 1.12 -20.21 4.01
C ILE A 64 1.23 -21.24 5.13
N PHE A 65 2.00 -20.94 6.19
CA PHE A 65 2.16 -21.84 7.33
C PHE A 65 0.84 -22.08 8.07
N ILE A 66 0.05 -21.03 8.30
CA ILE A 66 -1.29 -21.13 8.88
C ILE A 66 -2.20 -22.00 8.01
N ILE A 67 -2.22 -21.77 6.69
CA ILE A 67 -3.02 -22.56 5.74
C ILE A 67 -2.60 -24.04 5.80
N ILE A 68 -1.30 -24.33 5.79
CA ILE A 68 -0.79 -25.71 5.89
C ILE A 68 -1.24 -26.37 7.20
N ILE A 69 -1.10 -25.68 8.34
CA ILE A 69 -1.57 -26.19 9.63
C ILE A 69 -3.06 -26.47 9.60
N LEU A 70 -3.86 -25.54 9.09
CA LEU A 70 -5.31 -25.70 8.99
C LEU A 70 -5.67 -26.89 8.09
N LEU A 71 -5.02 -27.04 6.93
CA LEU A 71 -5.22 -28.18 6.03
C LEU A 71 -4.84 -29.50 6.70
N LEU A 72 -3.72 -29.54 7.42
CA LEU A 72 -3.30 -30.72 8.18
C LEU A 72 -4.27 -31.05 9.32
N LEU A 73 -4.81 -30.03 9.99
CA LEU A 73 -5.84 -30.20 11.03
C LEU A 73 -7.12 -30.79 10.44
N GLN A 74 -7.59 -30.26 9.31
CA GLN A 74 -8.75 -30.80 8.59
C GLN A 74 -8.50 -32.26 8.14
N ALA A 75 -7.29 -32.56 7.64
CA ALA A 75 -6.93 -33.92 7.24
C ALA A 75 -6.92 -34.88 8.44
N LYS A 76 -6.42 -34.45 9.61
CA LYS A 76 -6.47 -35.25 10.84
C LYS A 76 -7.91 -35.45 11.33
N TYR A 77 -8.72 -34.40 11.32
CA TYR A 77 -10.13 -34.47 11.71
C TYR A 77 -10.93 -35.42 10.81
N LYS A 78 -10.74 -35.33 9.47
CA LYS A 78 -11.39 -36.23 8.51
C LYS A 78 -10.96 -37.69 8.66
N LYS A 79 -9.72 -37.96 9.06
CA LYS A 79 -9.25 -39.33 9.38
C LYS A 79 -9.78 -39.86 10.71
N ALA A 80 -10.07 -38.97 11.66
CA ALA A 80 -10.60 -39.34 12.98
C ALA A 80 -12.13 -39.55 12.96
N VAL A 81 -12.82 -39.04 11.94
CA VAL A 81 -14.23 -39.35 11.66
C VAL A 81 -14.27 -40.55 10.73
N ASP A 82 -14.29 -41.75 11.31
CA ASP A 82 -14.74 -42.92 10.57
C ASP A 82 -16.19 -42.68 10.14
N PRO A 83 -16.56 -42.91 8.86
CA PRO A 83 -17.96 -42.86 8.48
C PRO A 83 -18.69 -43.89 9.34
N VAL A 84 -19.48 -43.42 10.30
CA VAL A 84 -20.38 -44.29 11.03
C VAL A 84 -21.25 -44.94 9.98
N SER A 85 -21.08 -46.25 9.79
CA SER A 85 -22.03 -47.05 9.04
C SER A 85 -23.35 -46.88 9.77
N VAL A 86 -24.21 -46.01 9.24
CA VAL A 86 -25.60 -45.97 9.65
C VAL A 86 -26.13 -47.30 9.14
N GLY A 87 -26.08 -48.31 10.02
CA GLY A 87 -26.56 -49.63 9.72
C GLY A 87 -27.96 -49.53 9.14
N VAL A 88 -28.31 -50.47 8.26
CA VAL A 88 -29.62 -50.49 7.63
C VAL A 88 -30.68 -50.53 8.74
N THR A 89 -31.38 -49.41 8.96
CA THR A 89 -32.48 -49.36 9.91
C THR A 89 -33.74 -49.85 9.20
N PRO A 90 -34.70 -50.44 9.93
CA PRO A 90 -36.00 -50.78 9.38
C PRO A 90 -36.66 -49.57 8.68
N GLU A 91 -36.46 -48.35 9.21
CA GLU A 91 -36.96 -47.12 8.60
C GLU A 91 -36.26 -46.78 7.28
N LEU A 92 -34.96 -47.00 7.16
CA LEU A 92 -34.23 -46.75 5.92
C LEU A 92 -34.66 -47.71 4.80
N GLU A 93 -34.95 -48.97 5.13
CA GLU A 93 -35.52 -49.94 4.20
C GLU A 93 -36.93 -49.54 3.75
N ARG A 94 -37.80 -49.15 4.70
CA ARG A 94 -39.13 -48.64 4.37
C ARG A 94 -39.08 -47.46 3.40
N VAL A 95 -38.17 -46.52 3.61
CA VAL A 95 -37.99 -45.35 2.73
C VAL A 95 -37.50 -45.78 1.34
N LYS A 96 -36.50 -46.66 1.25
CA LYS A 96 -36.01 -47.17 -0.04
C LYS A 96 -37.10 -47.90 -0.82
N GLN A 97 -37.88 -48.75 -0.15
CA GLN A 97 -38.98 -49.46 -0.79
C GLN A 97 -40.05 -48.49 -1.30
N ASN A 98 -40.40 -47.47 -0.51
CA ASN A 98 -41.36 -46.45 -0.93
C ASN A 98 -40.86 -45.65 -2.13
N GLN A 99 -39.58 -45.29 -2.19
CA GLN A 99 -39.01 -44.64 -3.36
C GLN A 99 -39.10 -45.51 -4.61
N GLN A 100 -38.84 -46.82 -4.50
CA GLN A 100 -39.02 -47.76 -5.60
C GLN A 100 -40.47 -47.80 -6.06
N ASN A 101 -41.41 -47.96 -5.12
CA ASN A 101 -42.84 -48.01 -5.42
C ASN A 101 -43.35 -46.72 -6.10
N ILE A 102 -42.81 -45.56 -5.74
CA ILE A 102 -43.14 -44.29 -6.39
C ILE A 102 -42.53 -44.22 -7.79
N SER A 103 -41.26 -44.64 -7.93
CA SER A 103 -40.51 -44.57 -9.19
C SER A 103 -41.01 -45.58 -10.23
N THR A 104 -41.64 -46.67 -9.81
CA THR A 104 -42.21 -47.70 -10.69
C THR A 104 -43.67 -47.42 -11.10
N ASN A 105 -44.35 -46.46 -10.46
CA ASN A 105 -45.74 -46.09 -10.74
C ASN A 105 -45.88 -44.78 -11.53
N VAL A 106 -44.78 -44.30 -12.12
CA VAL A 106 -44.73 -43.22 -13.13
C VAL A 106 -44.25 -43.85 -14.44
#